data_AF-A0A3C1SQZ2-F1
#
_entry.id   AF-A0A3C1SQZ2-F1
#
_cell.length_a   1.000
_cell.length_b   1.000
_cell.length_c   1.000
_cell.angle_alpha   90.00
_cell.angle_beta   90.00
_cell.angle_gamma   90.00
#
_symmetry.space_group_name_H-M   'P 1'
#
loop_
_entity.id
_entity.type
_entity.pdbx_description
1 polymer ?
#
loop_
_entity_poly.entity_id
_entity_poly.type
_entity_poly.pdbx_seq_one_letter_code
_entity_poly.pdbx_strand_id
1 'polypeptide(L)'
;MRSQPLPDPADQTVLIASLLDPARYPHPAATVEHLQTHISHILLAGDFAYKIKKPVDLGFLNFTSLERRKYYCAAELRLNRRLAPQLYLDCLPIGGDPARPILGGDGGAAIEYAVRMRRFPQEALLDRVLAAGRLTVRHLEALARNLADFHRAIPAADPAAPFGS
;
A
#
# COMPACT_ATOMS: atom_id res chain seq x y z
N MET A 1 22.79 -1.25 21.80
CA MET A 1 21.70 -1.39 20.81
C MET A 1 22.30 -1.13 19.44
N ARG A 2 22.55 -2.16 18.62
CA ARG A 2 23.22 -1.99 17.32
C ARG A 2 22.21 -1.41 16.33
N SER A 3 22.49 -0.22 15.82
CA SER A 3 21.78 0.38 14.69
C SER A 3 21.84 -0.57 13.50
N GLN A 4 20.70 -1.11 13.07
CA GLN A 4 20.62 -1.72 11.75
C GLN A 4 20.91 -0.62 10.72
N PRO A 5 21.81 -0.86 9.75
CA PRO A 5 22.03 0.11 8.68
C PRO A 5 20.70 0.36 7.97
N LEU A 6 20.50 1.61 7.54
CA LEU A 6 19.40 1.95 6.65
C LEU A 6 19.52 1.04 5.41
N PRO A 7 18.41 0.46 4.91
CA PRO A 7 18.46 -0.28 3.65
C PRO A 7 19.01 0.65 2.58
N ASP A 8 19.95 0.15 1.78
CA ASP A 8 20.50 0.94 0.68
C ASP A 8 19.33 1.27 -0.27
N PRO A 9 19.08 2.53 -0.63
CA PRO A 9 18.12 2.88 -1.68
C PRO A 9 18.33 2.08 -2.99
N ALA A 10 19.55 1.61 -3.24
CA ALA A 10 19.87 0.69 -4.33
C ALA A 10 19.15 -0.67 -4.19
N ASP A 11 19.05 -1.22 -2.98
CA ASP A 11 18.39 -2.52 -2.72
C ASP A 11 16.91 -2.46 -3.05
N GLN A 12 16.22 -1.37 -2.70
CA GLN A 12 14.80 -1.24 -3.06
C GLN A 12 14.62 -1.09 -4.57
N THR A 13 15.54 -0.43 -5.27
CA THR A 13 15.48 -0.31 -6.73
C THR A 13 15.61 -1.68 -7.40
N VAL A 14 16.58 -2.49 -6.97
CA VAL A 14 16.75 -3.88 -7.44
C VAL A 14 15.51 -4.72 -7.14
N LEU A 15 15.00 -4.63 -5.89
CA LEU A 15 13.79 -5.33 -5.48
C LEU A 15 12.60 -5.03 -6.38
N ILE A 16 12.32 -3.75 -6.62
CA ILE A 16 11.19 -3.34 -7.47
C ILE A 16 11.38 -3.83 -8.90
N ALA A 17 12.59 -3.73 -9.45
CA ALA A 17 12.89 -4.24 -10.79
C ALA A 17 12.67 -5.76 -10.88
N SER A 18 13.12 -6.53 -9.88
CA SER A 18 12.92 -7.98 -9.84
C SER A 18 11.45 -8.38 -9.68
N LEU A 19 10.64 -7.59 -8.97
CA LEU A 19 9.20 -7.83 -8.85
C LEU A 19 8.40 -7.46 -10.11
N LEU A 20 9.02 -6.93 -11.17
CA LEU A 20 8.38 -6.79 -12.48
C LEU A 20 8.32 -8.10 -13.27
N ASP A 21 9.07 -9.12 -12.84
CA ASP A 21 8.99 -10.48 -13.37
C ASP A 21 7.70 -11.16 -12.89
N PRO A 22 6.75 -11.52 -13.78
CA PRO A 22 5.50 -12.16 -13.38
C PRO A 22 5.69 -13.52 -12.70
N ALA A 23 6.83 -14.20 -12.91
CA ALA A 23 7.15 -15.47 -12.26
C ALA A 23 7.39 -15.34 -10.75
N ARG A 24 7.48 -14.12 -10.21
CA ARG A 24 7.64 -13.86 -8.77
C ARG A 24 6.35 -13.91 -7.97
N TYR A 25 5.19 -14.02 -8.64
CA TYR A 25 3.89 -14.00 -8.00
C TYR A 25 3.35 -15.43 -7.86
N PRO A 26 2.74 -15.77 -6.70
CA PRO A 26 2.19 -17.11 -6.46
C PRO A 26 0.86 -17.35 -7.22
N HIS A 27 0.39 -16.37 -7.98
CA HIS A 27 -0.83 -16.42 -8.77
C HIS A 27 -0.51 -16.06 -10.22
N PRO A 28 -1.38 -16.41 -11.19
CA PRO A 28 -1.20 -15.99 -12.57
C PRO A 28 -1.09 -14.46 -12.69
N ALA A 29 -0.06 -14.02 -13.41
CA ALA A 29 0.12 -12.65 -13.86
C ALA A 29 0.78 -12.72 -15.24
N ALA A 30 0.15 -12.15 -16.27
CA ALA A 30 0.75 -12.11 -17.62
C ALA A 30 1.84 -11.03 -17.70
N THR A 31 1.59 -9.89 -17.06
CA THR A 31 2.50 -8.75 -16.96
C THR A 31 2.37 -8.14 -15.57
N VAL A 32 3.40 -7.36 -15.20
CA VAL A 32 3.38 -6.54 -13.99
C VAL A 32 3.56 -5.09 -14.40
N GLU A 33 2.55 -4.26 -14.11
CA GLU A 33 2.62 -2.83 -14.35
C GLU A 33 3.15 -2.11 -13.10
N HIS A 34 4.04 -1.15 -13.31
CA HIS A 34 4.62 -0.35 -12.23
C HIS A 34 4.05 1.06 -12.24
N LEU A 35 3.30 1.40 -11.19
CA LEU A 35 2.89 2.76 -10.92
C LEU A 35 3.67 3.31 -9.72
N GLN A 36 3.93 4.62 -9.73
CA GLN A 36 4.62 5.28 -8.64
C GLN A 36 3.79 6.44 -8.11
N THR A 37 3.70 6.51 -6.79
CA THR A 37 3.24 7.71 -6.08
C THR A 37 4.45 8.41 -5.47
N HIS A 38 4.22 9.53 -4.79
CA HIS A 38 5.28 10.24 -4.07
C HIS A 38 5.97 9.36 -3.01
N ILE A 39 5.22 8.47 -2.34
CA ILE A 39 5.70 7.70 -1.18
C ILE A 39 5.62 6.17 -1.34
N SER A 40 5.20 5.67 -2.51
CA SER A 40 5.03 4.23 -2.73
C SER A 40 5.25 3.81 -4.17
N HIS A 41 5.62 2.55 -4.34
CA HIS A 41 5.51 1.80 -5.58
C HIS A 41 4.24 0.96 -5.52
N ILE A 42 3.48 0.91 -6.63
CA ILE A 42 2.33 0.04 -6.80
C ILE A 42 2.63 -0.91 -7.95
N LEU A 43 2.60 -2.21 -7.69
CA LEU A 43 2.78 -3.24 -8.69
C LEU A 43 1.44 -3.89 -8.98
N LEU A 44 0.96 -3.82 -10.22
CA LEU A 44 -0.30 -4.43 -10.64
C LEU A 44 0.02 -5.76 -11.33
N ALA A 45 -0.31 -6.87 -10.67
CA ALA A 45 0.00 -8.22 -11.14
C ALA A 45 -1.28 -9.07 -11.13
N GLY A 46 -1.79 -9.40 -12.32
CA GLY A 46 -3.07 -10.11 -12.46
C GLY A 46 -4.21 -9.38 -11.75
N ASP A 47 -4.92 -10.10 -10.88
CA ASP A 47 -6.05 -9.59 -10.08
C ASP A 47 -5.64 -8.82 -8.82
N PHE A 48 -4.35 -8.64 -8.58
CA PHE A 48 -3.84 -8.04 -7.35
C PHE A 48 -3.00 -6.79 -7.61
N ALA A 49 -2.97 -5.93 -6.60
CA ALA A 49 -2.09 -4.78 -6.53
C ALA A 49 -1.25 -4.88 -5.24
N TYR A 50 0.05 -4.61 -5.35
CA TYR A 50 1.01 -4.67 -4.25
C TYR A 50 1.59 -3.29 -4.02
N LYS A 51 1.35 -2.71 -2.85
CA LYS A 51 1.86 -1.40 -2.46
C LYS A 51 3.07 -1.55 -1.54
N ILE A 52 4.21 -1.04 -2.00
CA ILE A 52 5.49 -1.05 -1.29
C ILE A 52 5.87 0.41 -0.98
N LYS A 53 6.26 0.70 0.26
CA LYS A 53 6.56 2.07 0.71
C LYS A 53 8.00 2.45 0.35
N LYS A 54 8.20 3.65 -0.19
CA LYS A 54 9.55 4.19 -0.48
C LYS A 54 10.27 4.54 0.82
N PRO A 55 11.60 4.37 0.94
CA PRO A 55 12.37 4.65 2.15
C PRO A 55 12.63 6.16 2.28
N VAL A 56 11.57 6.94 2.52
CA VAL A 56 11.62 8.40 2.60
C VAL A 56 11.27 8.89 4.01
N ASP A 57 11.79 10.08 4.35
CA ASP A 57 11.34 10.87 5.49
C ASP A 57 10.88 12.25 4.98
N LEU A 58 9.61 12.58 5.20
CA LEU A 58 8.99 13.85 4.81
C LEU A 58 8.70 14.76 6.01
N GLY A 59 9.23 14.44 7.20
CA GLY A 59 9.00 15.18 8.45
C GLY A 59 7.66 14.87 9.12
N PHE A 60 6.59 14.63 8.36
CA PHE A 60 5.29 14.16 8.86
C PHE A 60 5.08 12.65 8.67
N LEU A 61 6.00 11.99 7.97
CA LEU A 61 5.94 10.59 7.60
C LEU A 61 7.35 10.04 7.45
N ASN A 62 7.66 8.95 8.15
CA ASN A 62 8.98 8.34 8.10
C ASN A 62 8.86 6.84 7.79
N PHE A 63 9.39 6.44 6.63
CA PHE A 63 9.46 5.07 6.12
C PHE A 63 10.91 4.57 5.99
N THR A 64 11.87 5.24 6.64
CA THR A 64 13.30 4.97 6.40
C THR A 64 13.72 3.59 6.90
N SER A 65 13.19 3.15 8.05
CA SER A 65 13.43 1.80 8.57
C SER A 65 12.39 0.78 8.08
N LEU A 66 12.84 -0.47 7.92
CA LEU A 66 11.97 -1.59 7.58
C LEU A 66 10.86 -1.80 8.62
N GLU A 67 11.17 -1.63 9.91
CA GLU A 67 10.19 -1.70 11.00
C GLU A 67 9.09 -0.65 10.84
N ARG A 68 9.45 0.60 10.51
CA ARG A 68 8.47 1.66 10.24
C ARG A 68 7.61 1.30 9.03
N ARG A 69 8.21 0.79 7.95
CA ARG A 69 7.42 0.36 6.77
C ARG A 69 6.44 -0.75 7.12
N LYS A 70 6.85 -1.76 7.91
CA LYS A 70 5.94 -2.78 8.45
C LYS A 70 4.80 -2.17 9.24
N TYR A 71 5.12 -1.29 10.21
CA TYR A 71 4.14 -0.62 11.05
C TYR A 71 3.11 0.15 10.20
N TYR A 72 3.56 0.95 9.24
CA TYR A 72 2.66 1.74 8.40
C TYR A 72 1.88 0.89 7.38
N CYS A 73 2.41 -0.25 6.91
CA CYS A 73 1.64 -1.20 6.11
C CYS A 73 0.51 -1.83 6.93
N ALA A 74 0.78 -2.22 8.18
CA ALA A 74 -0.24 -2.74 9.09
C ALA A 74 -1.27 -1.66 9.47
N ALA A 75 -0.83 -0.43 9.72
CA ALA A 75 -1.72 0.70 9.99
C ALA A 75 -2.62 1.00 8.79
N GLU A 76 -2.06 1.01 7.57
CA GLU A 76 -2.83 1.19 6.34
C GLU A 76 -3.92 0.12 6.19
N LEU A 77 -3.57 -1.15 6.42
CA LEU A 77 -4.52 -2.25 6.39
C LEU A 77 -5.64 -2.08 7.44
N ARG A 78 -5.26 -1.80 8.70
CA ARG A 78 -6.20 -1.57 9.81
C ARG A 78 -7.17 -0.43 9.50
N LEU A 79 -6.64 0.70 9.02
CA LEU A 79 -7.42 1.92 8.83
C LEU A 79 -8.33 1.82 7.60
N ASN A 80 -7.82 1.28 6.49
CA ASN A 80 -8.54 1.29 5.22
C ASN A 80 -9.55 0.15 5.09
N ARG A 81 -9.33 -0.99 5.77
CA ARG A 81 -10.32 -2.09 5.81
C ARG A 81 -11.66 -1.67 6.42
N ARG A 82 -11.71 -0.62 7.25
CA ARG A 82 -12.97 -0.09 7.77
C ARG A 82 -13.87 0.49 6.67
N LEU A 83 -13.28 0.97 5.58
CA LEU A 83 -13.97 1.58 4.44
C LEU A 83 -14.00 0.68 3.20
N ALA A 84 -13.02 -0.21 3.04
CA ALA A 84 -12.90 -1.07 1.87
C ALA A 84 -12.32 -2.46 2.22
N PRO A 85 -13.01 -3.26 3.07
CA PRO A 85 -12.50 -4.55 3.55
C PRO A 85 -12.22 -5.56 2.44
N GLN A 86 -13.00 -5.55 1.37
CA GLN A 86 -12.85 -6.40 0.20
C GLN A 86 -11.66 -6.00 -0.69
N LEU A 87 -11.21 -4.75 -0.58
CA LEU A 87 -10.09 -4.23 -1.37
C LEU A 87 -8.75 -4.50 -0.69
N TYR A 88 -8.67 -4.33 0.63
CA TYR A 88 -7.43 -4.43 1.41
C TYR A 88 -7.27 -5.83 2.02
N LEU A 89 -6.46 -6.68 1.37
CA LEU A 89 -6.45 -8.13 1.60
C LEU A 89 -5.51 -8.57 2.70
N ASP A 90 -4.27 -8.08 2.75
CA ASP A 90 -3.32 -8.35 3.84
C ASP A 90 -2.06 -7.47 3.72
N CYS A 91 -1.17 -7.57 4.71
CA CYS A 91 0.18 -7.06 4.69
C CYS A 91 1.13 -8.26 4.76
N LEU A 92 1.91 -8.48 3.71
CA LEU A 92 2.77 -9.65 3.58
C LEU A 92 4.26 -9.26 3.59
N PRO A 93 5.13 -10.11 4.17
CA PRO A 93 6.56 -9.94 4.08
C PRO A 93 7.04 -10.27 2.66
N ILE A 94 8.10 -9.60 2.24
CA ILE A 94 8.92 -9.96 1.10
C ILE A 94 10.26 -10.41 1.65
N GLY A 95 10.59 -11.69 1.46
CA GLY A 95 11.86 -12.28 1.89
C GLY A 95 12.80 -12.54 0.73
N GLY A 96 13.89 -13.26 1.00
CA GLY A 96 14.91 -13.61 0.02
C GLY A 96 15.93 -12.47 -0.18
N ASP A 97 16.47 -12.41 -1.39
CA ASP A 97 17.41 -11.38 -1.83
C ASP A 97 16.67 -10.34 -2.71
N PRO A 98 17.06 -9.05 -2.72
CA PRO A 98 16.44 -8.07 -3.61
C PRO A 98 16.38 -8.50 -5.08
N ALA A 99 17.38 -9.21 -5.60
CA ALA A 99 17.40 -9.71 -6.97
C ALA A 99 16.54 -10.98 -7.18
N ARG A 100 16.18 -11.67 -6.09
CA ARG A 100 15.36 -12.90 -6.10
C ARG A 100 14.33 -12.87 -4.94
N PRO A 101 13.37 -11.95 -4.99
CA PRO A 101 12.43 -11.76 -3.90
C PRO A 101 11.40 -12.89 -3.84
N ILE A 102 10.90 -13.15 -2.63
CA ILE A 102 9.86 -14.15 -2.35
C ILE A 102 8.71 -13.44 -1.63
N LEU A 103 7.55 -13.35 -2.28
CA LEU A 103 6.33 -12.75 -1.74
C LEU A 103 5.63 -13.73 -0.78
N GLY A 104 5.36 -13.29 0.45
CA GLY A 104 4.55 -14.05 1.41
C GLY A 104 5.25 -15.26 2.02
N GLY A 105 6.59 -15.29 2.01
CA GLY A 105 7.38 -16.39 2.57
C GLY A 105 7.13 -16.63 4.07
N ASP A 106 7.31 -17.88 4.48
CA ASP A 106 6.80 -18.50 5.72
C ASP A 106 7.91 -18.83 6.74
N GLY A 107 8.97 -18.02 6.81
CA GLY A 107 9.98 -18.18 7.87
C GLY A 107 11.31 -17.46 7.70
N GLY A 108 11.58 -16.88 6.53
CA GLY A 108 12.78 -16.06 6.29
C GLY A 108 12.67 -14.64 6.85
N ALA A 109 13.83 -13.99 7.07
CA ALA A 109 13.85 -12.57 7.40
C ALA A 109 13.27 -11.74 6.25
N ALA A 110 12.30 -10.88 6.56
CA ALA A 110 11.74 -9.95 5.59
C ALA A 110 12.80 -8.89 5.23
N ILE A 111 12.95 -8.63 3.93
CA ILE A 111 13.73 -7.50 3.40
C ILE A 111 12.82 -6.31 3.08
N GLU A 112 11.52 -6.54 2.88
CA GLU A 112 10.51 -5.50 2.67
C GLU A 112 9.10 -5.99 3.05
N TYR A 113 8.10 -5.10 3.05
CA TYR A 113 6.69 -5.43 3.22
C TYR A 113 5.83 -4.81 2.12
N ALA A 114 4.77 -5.53 1.73
CA ALA A 114 3.76 -5.03 0.80
C ALA A 114 2.36 -5.12 1.41
N VAL A 115 1.53 -4.10 1.16
CA VAL A 115 0.08 -4.22 1.32
C VAL A 115 -0.47 -4.82 0.03
N ARG A 116 -1.10 -5.98 0.12
CA ARG A 116 -1.78 -6.63 -1.00
C ARG A 116 -3.23 -6.19 -1.04
N MET A 117 -3.67 -5.82 -2.23
CA MET A 117 -5.02 -5.35 -2.49
C MET A 117 -5.61 -6.09 -3.69
N ARG A 118 -6.93 -6.13 -3.81
CA ARG A 118 -7.56 -6.45 -5.09
C ARG A 118 -7.25 -5.34 -6.09
N ARG A 119 -6.85 -5.71 -7.30
CA ARG A 119 -6.75 -4.76 -8.41
C ARG A 119 -8.17 -4.37 -8.82
N PHE A 120 -8.33 -3.12 -9.22
CA PHE A 120 -9.55 -2.62 -9.85
C PHE A 120 -9.19 -1.80 -11.10
N PRO A 121 -10.13 -1.62 -12.04
CA PRO A 121 -9.90 -0.86 -13.27
C PRO A 121 -9.42 0.56 -12.94
N GLN A 122 -8.36 1.02 -13.59
CA GLN A 122 -7.80 2.35 -13.33
C GLN A 122 -8.80 3.45 -13.76
N GLU A 123 -9.69 3.15 -14.70
CA GLU A 123 -10.75 4.03 -15.19
C GLU A 123 -11.88 4.23 -14.15
N ALA A 124 -11.87 3.44 -13.07
CA ALA A 124 -12.78 3.57 -11.94
C ALA A 124 -12.24 4.51 -10.85
N LEU A 125 -10.98 4.96 -10.95
CA LEU A 125 -10.47 6.03 -10.09
C LEU A 125 -11.28 7.32 -10.30
N LEU A 126 -11.60 8.02 -9.21
CA LEU A 126 -12.54 9.15 -9.25
C LEU A 126 -12.04 10.31 -10.13
N ASP A 127 -10.72 10.54 -10.17
CA ASP A 127 -10.07 11.52 -11.05
C ASP A 127 -10.25 11.15 -12.53
N ARG A 128 -10.15 9.85 -12.87
CA ARG A 128 -10.40 9.34 -14.23
C ARG A 128 -11.87 9.38 -14.61
N VAL A 129 -12.76 9.09 -13.66
CA VAL A 129 -14.21 9.24 -13.85
C VAL A 129 -14.57 10.71 -14.11
N LEU A 130 -13.96 11.63 -13.37
CA LEU A 130 -14.13 13.08 -13.56
C LEU A 130 -13.59 13.52 -14.92
N ALA A 131 -12.34 13.19 -15.25
CA ALA A 131 -11.70 13.57 -16.52
C ALA A 131 -12.47 13.03 -17.74
N ALA A 132 -13.12 11.87 -17.60
CA ALA A 132 -13.96 11.28 -18.64
C ALA A 132 -15.39 11.88 -18.72
N GLY A 133 -15.72 12.89 -17.91
CA GLY A 133 -17.06 13.49 -17.88
C GLY A 133 -18.16 12.56 -17.32
N ARG A 134 -17.77 11.48 -16.62
CA ARG A 134 -18.69 10.47 -16.07
C ARG A 134 -19.02 10.68 -14.59
N LEU A 135 -18.47 11.72 -13.96
CA LEU A 135 -18.79 12.04 -12.57
C LEU A 135 -20.20 12.64 -12.48
N THR A 136 -21.04 12.07 -11.62
CA THR A 136 -22.43 12.49 -11.43
C THR A 136 -22.66 12.99 -10.02
N VAL A 137 -23.74 13.75 -9.82
CA VAL A 137 -24.19 14.17 -8.47
C VAL A 137 -24.41 12.96 -7.56
N ARG A 138 -24.92 11.85 -8.10
CA ARG A 138 -25.11 10.60 -7.33
C ARG A 138 -23.81 10.04 -6.76
N HIS A 139 -22.70 10.13 -7.49
CA HIS A 139 -21.39 9.71 -6.97
C HIS A 139 -20.96 10.59 -5.79
N LEU A 140 -21.13 11.90 -5.90
CA LEU A 140 -20.77 12.85 -4.85
C LEU A 140 -21.62 12.67 -3.60
N GLU A 141 -22.94 12.50 -3.76
CA GLU A 141 -23.82 12.24 -2.64
C GLU A 141 -23.51 10.91 -1.93
N ALA A 142 -23.21 9.85 -2.68
CA ALA A 142 -22.82 8.57 -2.11
C ALA A 142 -21.52 8.69 -1.31
N LEU A 143 -20.52 9.40 -1.84
CA LEU A 143 -19.28 9.69 -1.13
C LEU A 143 -19.54 10.49 0.16
N ALA A 144 -20.35 11.55 0.08
CA ALA A 144 -20.67 12.40 1.23
C ALA A 144 -21.41 11.62 2.34
N ARG A 145 -22.39 10.79 1.97
CA ARG A 145 -23.11 9.92 2.92
C ARG A 145 -22.15 8.93 3.58
N ASN A 146 -21.34 8.22 2.80
CA ASN A 146 -20.37 7.26 3.34
C ASN A 146 -19.38 7.93 4.32
N LEU A 147 -18.90 9.14 3.98
CA LEU A 147 -17.98 9.89 4.84
C LEU A 147 -18.66 10.35 6.14
N ALA A 148 -19.89 10.87 6.06
CA ALA A 148 -20.66 11.29 7.22
C ALA A 148 -20.98 10.11 8.14
N ASP A 149 -21.37 8.96 7.57
CA ASP A 149 -21.63 7.74 8.32
C ASP A 149 -20.38 7.22 9.04
N PHE A 150 -19.24 7.23 8.34
CA PHE A 150 -17.96 6.85 8.93
C PHE A 150 -17.57 7.77 10.09
N HIS A 151 -17.64 9.09 9.92
CA HIS A 151 -17.32 10.03 10.98
C HIS A 151 -18.23 9.92 12.20
N ARG A 152 -19.51 9.57 12.01
CA ARG A 152 -20.44 9.33 13.13
C ARG A 152 -20.15 8.03 13.88
N ALA A 153 -19.56 7.05 13.22
CA ALA A 153 -19.32 5.72 13.78
C ALA A 153 -17.96 5.58 14.49
N ILE A 154 -17.01 6.49 14.26
CA ILE A 154 -15.69 6.46 14.92
C ILE A 154 -15.69 7.27 16.22
N PRO A 155 -14.89 6.88 17.23
CA PRO A 155 -14.72 7.67 18.44
C PRO A 155 -14.20 9.08 18.11
N ALA A 156 -14.74 10.08 18.80
CA ALA A 156 -14.16 11.42 18.78
C ALA A 156 -12.75 11.36 19.37
N ALA A 157 -11.82 12.08 18.74
CA ALA A 157 -10.49 12.26 19.32
C ALA A 157 -10.60 13.04 20.64
N ASP A 158 -9.76 12.68 21.60
CA ASP A 158 -9.61 13.46 22.82
C ASP A 158 -9.12 14.88 22.44
N PRO A 159 -9.81 15.96 22.85
CA PRO A 159 -9.38 17.33 22.60
C PRO A 159 -7.97 17.64 23.12
N ALA A 160 -7.49 16.88 24.11
CA ALA A 160 -6.14 17.01 24.67
C ALA A 160 -5.09 16.14 23.95
N ALA A 161 -5.50 15.23 23.04
CA ALA A 161 -4.55 14.43 22.27
C ALA A 161 -3.89 15.29 21.18
N PRO A 162 -2.56 15.21 21.01
CA PRO A 162 -1.86 16.07 20.06
C PRO A 162 -2.26 15.78 18.59
N PHE A 163 -2.58 14.52 18.25
CA PHE A 163 -3.14 14.09 16.95
C PHE A 163 -3.95 12.78 17.12
N GLY A 164 -4.84 12.47 16.17
CA GLY A 164 -5.68 11.26 16.17
C GLY A 164 -4.89 9.94 16.10
N SER A 165 -5.46 8.85 16.64
CA SER A 165 -4.84 7.50 16.76
C SER A 165 -5.39 6.44 15.79
#